data_AF-A0A8V0YZQ3-F1
#
_entry.id   AF-A0A8V0YZQ3-F1
#
_cell.length_a   1.000
_cell.length_b   1.000
_cell.length_c   1.000
_cell.angle_alpha   90.00
_cell.angle_beta   90.00
_cell.angle_gamma   90.00
#
_symmetry.space_group_name_H-M   'P 1'
#
loop_
_entity.id
_entity.type
_entity.pdbx_description
1 polymer ?
#
loop_
_entity_poly.entity_id
_entity_poly.type
_entity_poly.pdbx_seq_one_letter_code
_entity_poly.pdbx_strand_id
1 'polypeptide(L)'
;MDGVRAGSALQPALHLPFLPRHFYRASSSNEHRLNFWKSKELCLNYIQDALLQKQWKRAAEFLTSYIESLEKDFSTQYMGPSEMIWRIGTEILCNHSRSNIREFNSFIEQMKTLGVKRYLKVCLEHAFHLLCNGLVDEAYQNLSLAESWRFGEQTVVQDKEMKLIQAYRGLLDYYSWSNQKNILLKYGKEGFEDLSVEQEMHGCFRKAAVNLKEIIKIPGVWDLFVKSYVDLLEFYGDHQEAREVLTDYAYNSKFPANPNAHVYLYQFLKRHGAPKKSLISALKNIMKLFYSLLCTD
;
A
#
# COMPACT_ATOMS: atom_id res chain seq x y z
N MET A 1 30.38 33.60 -51.26
CA MET A 1 31.83 33.33 -51.24
C MET A 1 32.26 33.42 -49.79
N ASP A 2 31.96 32.36 -49.03
CA ASP A 2 32.90 31.27 -48.66
C ASP A 2 33.78 31.75 -47.48
N GLY A 3 33.73 31.25 -46.25
CA GLY A 3 33.30 29.93 -45.77
C GLY A 3 34.54 29.09 -45.47
N VAL A 4 35.10 29.15 -44.25
CA VAL A 4 35.97 28.09 -43.71
C VAL A 4 35.76 27.93 -42.20
N ARG A 5 35.05 26.87 -41.84
CA ARG A 5 35.03 26.24 -40.50
C ARG A 5 36.39 25.59 -40.25
N ALA A 6 36.95 25.82 -39.07
CA ALA A 6 38.06 25.03 -38.55
C ALA A 6 37.60 23.57 -38.34
N GLY A 7 38.21 22.64 -39.09
CA GLY A 7 38.02 21.22 -38.93
C GLY A 7 38.67 20.71 -37.65
N SER A 8 37.88 20.05 -36.80
CA SER A 8 38.35 19.17 -35.74
C SER A 8 39.13 18.02 -36.37
N ALA A 9 40.44 17.96 -36.09
CA ALA A 9 41.26 16.81 -36.43
C ALA A 9 40.89 15.64 -35.50
N LEU A 10 39.99 14.78 -35.96
CA LEU A 10 39.80 13.44 -35.41
C LEU A 10 41.00 12.59 -35.84
N GLN A 11 41.72 12.05 -34.85
CA GLN A 11 42.78 11.06 -35.08
C GLN A 11 42.23 9.87 -35.89
N PRO A 12 43.04 9.23 -36.75
CA PRO A 12 42.57 8.09 -37.54
C PRO A 12 42.32 6.90 -36.62
N ALA A 13 41.09 6.36 -36.64
CA ALA A 13 40.75 5.11 -36.01
C ALA A 13 41.61 3.97 -36.60
N LEU A 14 42.24 3.18 -35.72
CA LEU A 14 43.00 1.98 -36.08
C LEU A 14 42.14 1.04 -36.95
N HIS A 15 42.49 0.93 -38.23
CA HIS A 15 41.77 0.10 -39.20
C HIS A 15 42.25 -1.36 -39.12
N LEU A 16 41.47 -2.22 -38.47
CA LEU A 16 41.72 -3.68 -38.38
C LEU A 16 41.12 -4.43 -39.58
N PRO A 17 41.88 -4.90 -40.58
CA PRO A 17 41.40 -5.23 -41.93
C PRO A 17 40.39 -6.39 -42.10
N PHE A 18 40.01 -7.09 -41.02
CA PHE A 18 39.17 -8.29 -41.08
C PHE A 18 37.79 -8.16 -40.42
N LEU A 19 37.39 -6.96 -39.96
CA LEU A 19 36.04 -6.73 -39.42
C LEU A 19 35.06 -6.28 -40.53
N PRO A 20 33.83 -6.83 -40.58
CA PRO A 20 32.80 -6.40 -41.52
C PRO A 20 32.51 -4.89 -41.43
N ARG A 21 32.29 -4.22 -42.58
CA ARG A 21 32.12 -2.74 -42.66
C ARG A 21 31.02 -2.15 -41.77
N HIS A 22 30.02 -2.94 -41.36
CA HIS A 22 28.96 -2.49 -40.45
C HIS A 22 29.44 -2.29 -38.99
N PHE A 23 30.57 -2.87 -38.59
CA PHE A 23 31.18 -2.62 -37.28
C PHE A 23 31.90 -1.26 -37.18
N TYR A 24 32.23 -0.63 -38.31
CA TYR A 24 32.83 0.72 -38.34
C TYR A 24 31.80 1.85 -38.36
N ARG A 25 30.52 1.53 -38.53
CA ARG A 25 29.45 2.51 -38.37
C ARG A 25 29.21 2.66 -36.87
N ALA A 26 29.89 3.61 -36.25
CA ALA A 26 29.48 4.07 -34.93
C ALA A 26 28.02 4.55 -35.07
N SER A 27 27.06 3.74 -34.60
CA SER A 27 25.67 4.15 -34.66
C SER A 27 25.53 5.46 -33.91
N SER A 28 24.81 6.41 -34.50
CA SER A 28 24.65 7.72 -33.87
C SER A 28 24.04 7.52 -32.48
N SER A 29 24.44 8.35 -31.51
CA SER A 29 23.92 8.23 -30.13
C SER A 29 22.39 8.24 -30.07
N ASN A 30 21.73 8.91 -31.01
CA ASN A 30 20.28 8.91 -31.16
C ASN A 30 19.72 7.57 -31.68
N GLU A 31 20.39 6.89 -32.61
CA GLU A 31 19.94 5.59 -33.15
C GLU A 31 20.10 4.46 -32.12
N HIS A 32 21.19 4.46 -31.35
CA HIS A 32 21.38 3.55 -30.21
C HIS A 32 20.31 3.74 -29.14
N ARG A 33 20.01 4.99 -28.78
CA ARG A 33 18.95 5.30 -27.82
C ARG A 33 17.58 4.84 -28.32
N LEU A 34 17.25 5.10 -29.58
CA LEU A 34 15.95 4.72 -30.15
C LEU A 34 15.75 3.19 -30.20
N ASN A 35 16.79 2.46 -30.59
CA ASN A 35 16.77 0.99 -30.61
C ASN A 35 16.66 0.40 -29.20
N PHE A 36 17.31 1.02 -28.23
CA PHE A 36 17.24 0.63 -26.84
C PHE A 36 15.86 0.88 -26.19
N TRP A 37 15.22 2.02 -26.47
CA TRP A 37 13.83 2.28 -26.03
C TRP A 37 12.85 1.26 -26.60
N LYS A 38 12.96 0.94 -27.90
CA LYS A 38 12.15 -0.11 -28.53
C LYS A 38 12.34 -1.47 -27.86
N SER A 39 13.57 -1.82 -27.50
CA SER A 39 13.87 -3.06 -26.77
C SER A 39 13.26 -3.09 -25.36
N LYS A 40 13.27 -1.96 -24.63
CA LYS A 40 12.61 -1.86 -23.32
C LYS A 40 11.10 -2.04 -23.43
N GLU A 41 10.47 -1.38 -24.39
CA GLU A 41 9.02 -1.47 -24.62
C GLU A 41 8.60 -2.88 -25.05
N LEU A 42 9.38 -3.53 -25.92
CA LEU A 42 9.16 -4.93 -26.30
C LEU A 42 9.27 -5.87 -25.09
N CYS A 43 10.26 -5.65 -24.21
CA CYS A 43 10.40 -6.46 -23.00
C CYS A 43 9.16 -6.34 -22.09
N LEU A 44 8.63 -5.13 -21.91
CA LEU A 44 7.40 -4.90 -21.13
C LEU A 44 6.18 -5.59 -21.75
N ASN A 45 6.05 -5.55 -23.08
CA ASN A 45 4.97 -6.26 -23.77
C ASN A 45 5.08 -7.78 -23.56
N TYR A 46 6.29 -8.34 -23.62
CA TYR A 46 6.50 -9.77 -23.34
C TYR A 46 6.19 -10.14 -21.89
N ILE A 47 6.51 -9.28 -20.92
CA ILE A 47 6.12 -9.48 -19.52
C ILE A 47 4.60 -9.47 -19.41
N GLN A 48 3.94 -8.48 -19.99
CA GLN A 48 2.48 -8.34 -19.95
C GLN A 48 1.78 -9.58 -20.54
N ASP A 49 2.21 -10.05 -21.71
CA ASP A 49 1.67 -11.25 -22.34
C ASP A 49 1.89 -12.49 -21.45
N ALA A 50 3.06 -12.63 -20.85
CA ALA A 50 3.37 -13.74 -19.95
C ALA A 50 2.50 -13.70 -18.67
N LEU A 51 2.24 -12.52 -18.10
CA LEU A 51 1.36 -12.35 -16.95
C LEU A 51 -0.10 -12.72 -17.30
N LEU A 52 -0.61 -12.23 -18.44
CA LEU A 52 -1.97 -12.54 -18.91
C LEU A 52 -2.17 -14.04 -19.14
N GLN A 53 -1.13 -14.73 -19.62
CA GLN A 53 -1.12 -16.17 -19.83
C GLN A 53 -0.76 -16.98 -18.57
N LYS A 54 -0.59 -16.33 -17.40
CA LYS A 54 -0.16 -16.95 -16.13
C LYS A 54 1.17 -17.71 -16.23
N GLN A 55 2.04 -17.32 -17.15
CA GLN A 55 3.37 -17.89 -17.35
C GLN A 55 4.38 -17.20 -16.40
N TRP A 56 4.17 -17.36 -15.09
CA TRP A 56 4.89 -16.62 -14.04
C TRP A 56 6.41 -16.74 -14.13
N LYS A 57 6.93 -17.94 -14.40
CA LYS A 57 8.37 -18.18 -14.57
C LYS A 57 8.94 -17.37 -15.74
N ARG A 58 8.23 -17.35 -16.86
CA ARG A 58 8.64 -16.63 -18.07
C ARG A 58 8.55 -15.11 -17.87
N ALA A 59 7.52 -14.65 -17.16
CA ALA A 59 7.40 -13.25 -16.74
C ALA A 59 8.59 -12.84 -15.85
N ALA A 60 9.05 -13.71 -14.94
CA ALA A 60 10.21 -13.46 -14.10
C ALA A 60 11.50 -13.34 -14.92
N GLU A 61 11.73 -14.25 -15.87
CA GLU A 61 12.91 -14.21 -16.77
C GLU A 61 12.95 -12.89 -17.57
N PHE A 62 11.82 -12.46 -18.13
CA PHE A 62 11.73 -11.19 -18.84
C PHE A 62 11.91 -9.99 -17.90
N LEU A 63 11.38 -10.03 -16.67
CA LEU A 63 11.59 -8.98 -15.69
C LEU A 63 13.08 -8.84 -15.31
N THR A 64 13.81 -9.96 -15.15
CA THR A 64 15.26 -9.92 -14.92
C THR A 64 15.99 -9.24 -16.08
N SER A 65 15.69 -9.63 -17.33
CA SER A 65 16.26 -8.98 -18.52
C SER A 65 15.91 -7.48 -18.59
N TYR A 66 14.70 -7.10 -18.19
CA TYR A 66 14.29 -5.69 -18.09
C TYR A 66 15.13 -4.93 -17.07
N ILE A 67 15.34 -5.48 -15.87
CA ILE A 67 16.18 -4.87 -14.81
C ILE A 67 17.62 -4.69 -15.29
N GLU A 68 18.24 -5.74 -15.84
CA GLU A 68 19.61 -5.68 -16.39
C GLU A 68 19.74 -4.64 -17.52
N SER A 69 18.68 -4.46 -18.32
CA SER A 69 18.68 -3.42 -19.36
C SER A 69 18.65 -2.01 -18.78
N LEU A 70 18.07 -1.82 -17.59
CA LEU A 70 18.00 -0.53 -16.90
C LEU A 70 19.33 -0.15 -16.26
N GLU A 71 20.08 -1.11 -15.71
CA GLU A 71 21.40 -0.87 -15.11
C GLU A 71 22.42 -0.28 -16.09
N LYS A 72 22.22 -0.50 -17.40
CA LYS A 72 23.06 0.05 -18.48
C LYS A 72 22.75 1.51 -18.84
N ASP A 73 21.74 2.12 -18.22
CA ASP A 73 21.24 3.46 -18.52
C ASP A 73 21.36 4.36 -17.27
N PHE A 74 22.53 4.95 -17.04
CA PHE A 74 22.79 5.89 -15.93
C PHE A 74 22.06 7.26 -16.08
N SER A 75 20.95 7.32 -16.81
CA SER A 75 20.15 8.55 -16.88
C SER A 75 19.26 8.65 -15.64
N THR A 76 19.70 9.48 -14.68
CA THR A 76 19.10 9.80 -13.37
C THR A 76 17.68 10.38 -13.39
N GLN A 77 16.99 10.38 -14.54
CA GLN A 77 15.74 11.11 -14.73
C GLN A 77 14.46 10.26 -14.73
N TYR A 78 14.54 8.92 -14.72
CA TYR A 78 13.35 8.08 -14.81
C TYR A 78 12.94 7.52 -13.44
N MET A 79 11.89 8.10 -12.85
CA MET A 79 11.24 7.62 -11.61
C MET A 79 10.20 6.50 -11.82
N GLY A 80 9.98 6.06 -13.05
CA GLY A 80 9.03 4.99 -13.42
C GLY A 80 9.51 3.53 -13.26
N PRO A 81 10.80 3.19 -13.47
CA PRO A 81 11.24 1.79 -13.50
C PRO A 81 11.11 1.07 -12.16
N SER A 82 11.38 1.73 -11.03
CA SER A 82 11.31 1.08 -9.71
C SER A 82 9.87 0.73 -9.30
N GLU A 83 8.89 1.58 -9.62
CA GLU A 83 7.47 1.24 -9.41
C GLU A 83 7.06 0.06 -10.30
N MET A 84 7.47 0.05 -11.55
CA MET A 84 7.12 -1.01 -12.49
C MET A 84 7.73 -2.36 -12.07
N ILE A 85 9.01 -2.35 -11.69
CA ILE A 85 9.69 -3.53 -11.14
C ILE A 85 8.97 -4.02 -9.89
N TRP A 86 8.65 -3.13 -8.96
CA TRP A 86 7.91 -3.48 -7.74
C TRP A 86 6.56 -4.12 -8.07
N ARG A 87 5.71 -3.48 -8.88
CA ARG A 87 4.37 -3.99 -9.19
C ARG A 87 4.40 -5.34 -9.90
N ILE A 88 5.23 -5.48 -10.93
CA ILE A 88 5.36 -6.71 -11.71
C ILE A 88 5.96 -7.81 -10.83
N GLY A 89 7.03 -7.50 -10.09
CA GLY A 89 7.72 -8.46 -9.24
C GLY A 89 6.83 -8.99 -8.11
N THR A 90 6.07 -8.13 -7.43
CA THR A 90 5.08 -8.56 -6.44
C THR A 90 4.05 -9.49 -7.09
N GLU A 91 3.47 -9.12 -8.24
CA GLU A 91 2.45 -9.94 -8.91
C GLU A 91 2.99 -11.34 -9.27
N ILE A 92 4.21 -11.42 -9.79
CA ILE A 92 4.86 -12.69 -10.10
C ILE A 92 5.06 -13.52 -8.82
N LEU A 93 5.64 -12.93 -7.78
CA LEU A 93 5.97 -13.66 -6.55
C LEU A 93 4.72 -14.13 -5.81
N CYS A 94 3.65 -13.32 -5.77
CA CYS A 94 2.39 -13.71 -5.15
C CYS A 94 1.72 -14.90 -5.85
N ASN A 95 1.92 -15.10 -7.15
CA ASN A 95 1.24 -16.14 -7.94
C ASN A 95 2.13 -17.32 -8.32
N HIS A 96 3.45 -17.21 -8.14
CA HIS A 96 4.38 -18.27 -8.52
C HIS A 96 4.36 -19.40 -7.49
N SER A 97 3.96 -20.61 -7.91
CA SER A 97 3.80 -21.81 -7.05
C SER A 97 5.03 -22.22 -6.21
N ARG A 98 6.23 -21.75 -6.57
CA ARG A 98 7.48 -21.99 -5.82
C ARG A 98 7.98 -20.78 -5.03
N SER A 99 7.32 -19.63 -5.15
CA SER A 99 7.71 -18.46 -4.38
C SER A 99 7.53 -18.78 -2.91
N ASN A 100 8.57 -18.52 -2.14
CA ASN A 100 8.52 -18.64 -0.69
C ASN A 100 8.62 -17.25 -0.06
N ILE A 101 8.20 -17.16 1.20
CA ILE A 101 8.19 -15.90 1.95
C ILE A 101 9.57 -15.21 2.01
N ARG A 102 10.66 -15.97 2.00
CA ARG A 102 12.03 -15.42 2.04
C ARG A 102 12.36 -14.70 0.73
N GLU A 103 11.97 -15.25 -0.42
CA GLU A 103 12.16 -14.62 -1.72
C GLU A 103 11.35 -13.33 -1.83
N PHE A 104 10.09 -13.34 -1.40
CA PHE A 104 9.26 -12.15 -1.36
C PHE A 104 9.86 -11.07 -0.45
N ASN A 105 10.23 -11.45 0.78
CA ASN A 105 10.83 -10.51 1.73
C ASN A 105 12.16 -9.94 1.20
N SER A 106 13.00 -10.75 0.57
CA SER A 106 14.24 -10.26 -0.03
C SER A 106 13.96 -9.26 -1.15
N PHE A 107 13.00 -9.54 -2.02
CA PHE A 107 12.60 -8.64 -3.10
C PHE A 107 12.02 -7.32 -2.57
N ILE A 108 11.11 -7.38 -1.61
CA ILE A 108 10.43 -6.19 -1.11
C ILE A 108 11.38 -5.28 -0.32
N GLU A 109 12.38 -5.84 0.40
CA GLU A 109 13.44 -5.05 1.05
C GLU A 109 14.31 -4.31 0.01
N GLN A 110 14.58 -4.92 -1.15
CA GLN A 110 15.24 -4.22 -2.25
C GLN A 110 14.35 -3.09 -2.81
N MET A 111 13.03 -3.31 -2.91
CA MET A 111 12.12 -2.26 -3.39
C MET A 111 12.04 -1.07 -2.43
N LYS A 112 12.13 -1.31 -1.11
CA LYS A 112 12.20 -0.23 -0.11
C LYS A 112 13.42 0.67 -0.29
N THR A 113 14.57 0.10 -0.68
CA THR A 113 15.81 0.88 -0.88
C THR A 113 15.82 1.62 -2.22
N LEU A 114 15.34 0.98 -3.29
CA LEU A 114 15.32 1.57 -4.64
C LEU A 114 14.23 2.64 -4.81
N GLY A 115 13.12 2.53 -4.06
CA GLY A 115 11.92 3.33 -4.23
C GLY A 115 11.68 4.34 -3.11
N VAL A 116 12.65 5.21 -2.77
CA VAL A 116 12.57 6.10 -1.59
C VAL A 116 11.28 6.93 -1.50
N LYS A 117 10.75 7.42 -2.63
CA LYS A 117 9.48 8.18 -2.67
C LYS A 117 8.23 7.34 -2.40
N ARG A 118 8.32 6.01 -2.50
CA ARG A 118 7.20 5.05 -2.35
C ARG A 118 7.40 4.10 -1.18
N TYR A 119 8.43 4.34 -0.38
CA TYR A 119 8.80 3.51 0.75
C TYR A 119 7.59 3.14 1.63
N LEU A 120 6.73 4.11 1.98
CA LEU A 120 5.54 3.85 2.81
C LEU A 120 4.55 2.88 2.15
N LYS A 121 4.29 3.01 0.84
CA LYS A 121 3.43 2.07 0.11
C LYS A 121 4.02 0.67 0.04
N VAL A 122 5.33 0.58 -0.19
CA VAL A 122 6.05 -0.71 -0.21
C VAL A 122 5.99 -1.36 1.17
N CYS A 123 6.14 -0.60 2.26
CA CYS A 123 5.98 -1.08 3.62
C CYS A 123 4.55 -1.55 3.91
N LEU A 124 3.51 -0.86 3.43
CA LEU A 124 2.11 -1.32 3.55
C LEU A 124 1.90 -2.67 2.84
N GLU A 125 2.38 -2.80 1.61
CA GLU A 125 2.26 -4.05 0.85
C GLU A 125 3.01 -5.21 1.53
N HIS A 126 4.21 -4.94 2.06
CA HIS A 126 4.95 -5.91 2.86
C HIS A 126 4.18 -6.31 4.12
N ALA A 127 3.60 -5.35 4.85
CA ALA A 127 2.80 -5.66 6.03
C ALA A 127 1.63 -6.59 5.71
N PHE A 128 0.91 -6.34 4.61
CA PHE A 128 -0.17 -7.23 4.19
C PHE A 128 0.32 -8.64 3.83
N HIS A 129 1.44 -8.74 3.10
CA HIS A 129 2.02 -10.04 2.78
C HIS A 129 2.36 -10.83 4.06
N LEU A 130 2.99 -10.18 5.04
CA LEU A 130 3.32 -10.79 6.33
C LEU A 130 2.05 -11.26 7.07
N LEU A 131 1.01 -10.43 7.12
CA LEU A 131 -0.27 -10.77 7.74
C LEU A 131 -0.97 -11.95 7.06
N CYS A 132 -0.98 -12.01 5.73
CA CYS A 132 -1.52 -13.15 4.98
C CYS A 132 -0.81 -14.46 5.28
N ASN A 133 0.44 -14.41 5.73
CA ASN A 133 1.24 -15.56 6.14
C ASN A 133 1.26 -15.80 7.66
N GLY A 134 0.45 -15.07 8.44
CA GLY A 134 0.37 -15.22 9.89
C GLY A 134 1.54 -14.59 10.68
N LEU A 135 2.42 -13.84 10.02
CA LEU A 135 3.57 -13.15 10.62
C LEU A 135 3.17 -11.77 11.16
N VAL A 136 2.38 -11.78 12.24
CA VAL A 136 1.78 -10.56 12.82
C VAL A 136 2.83 -9.65 13.46
N ASP A 137 3.80 -10.21 14.17
CA ASP A 137 4.84 -9.44 14.87
C ASP A 137 5.79 -8.76 13.88
N GLU A 138 6.20 -9.45 12.82
CA GLU A 138 7.01 -8.91 11.74
C GLU A 138 6.26 -7.80 10.99
N ALA A 139 4.96 -7.95 10.76
CA ALA A 139 4.13 -6.91 10.16
C ALA A 139 4.10 -5.65 11.05
N TYR A 140 3.94 -5.82 12.36
CA TYR A 140 3.95 -4.73 13.33
C TYR A 140 5.31 -4.01 13.36
N GLN A 141 6.41 -4.76 13.38
CA GLN A 141 7.77 -4.21 13.34
C GLN A 141 8.02 -3.42 12.05
N ASN A 142 7.64 -3.98 10.89
CA ASN A 142 7.75 -3.32 9.60
C ASN A 142 7.00 -1.98 9.56
N LEU A 143 5.77 -1.93 10.09
CA LEU A 143 4.99 -0.68 10.17
C LEU A 143 5.62 0.32 11.16
N SER A 144 6.16 -0.16 12.27
CA SER A 144 6.84 0.68 13.27
C SER A 144 8.10 1.34 12.70
N LEU A 145 8.90 0.58 11.94
CA LEU A 145 10.06 1.11 11.21
C LEU A 145 9.61 2.12 10.16
N ALA A 146 8.53 1.82 9.43
CA ALA A 146 8.01 2.70 8.40
C ALA A 146 7.55 4.06 8.95
N GLU A 147 6.92 4.07 10.12
CA GLU A 147 6.50 5.30 10.79
C GLU A 147 7.68 6.18 11.23
N SER A 148 8.79 5.57 11.62
CA SER A 148 10.02 6.29 12.02
C SER A 148 10.82 6.83 10.83
N TRP A 149 10.45 6.47 9.60
CA TRP A 149 11.18 6.87 8.40
C TRP A 149 11.12 8.38 8.17
N ARG A 150 12.29 8.99 7.93
CA ARG A 150 12.45 10.43 7.67
C ARG A 150 13.38 10.59 6.47
N PHE A 151 12.81 10.83 5.28
CA PHE A 151 13.61 11.12 4.08
C PHE A 151 12.93 12.18 3.21
N GLY A 152 13.67 13.26 2.91
CA GLY A 152 13.22 14.35 2.04
C GLY A 152 12.18 15.28 2.67
N GLU A 153 11.67 16.23 1.88
CA GLU A 153 10.55 17.08 2.26
C GLU A 153 9.25 16.28 2.29
N GLN A 154 8.50 16.40 3.38
CA GLN A 154 7.25 15.68 3.58
C GLN A 154 6.14 16.28 2.71
N THR A 155 5.74 15.56 1.67
CA THR A 155 4.62 15.95 0.81
C THR A 155 3.28 15.62 1.45
N VAL A 156 2.20 16.31 1.04
CA VAL A 156 0.82 16.02 1.50
C VAL A 156 0.40 14.57 1.21
N VAL A 157 0.90 13.96 0.13
CA VAL A 157 0.63 12.55 -0.21
C VAL A 157 1.31 11.60 0.78
N GLN A 158 2.57 11.86 1.12
CA GLN A 158 3.29 11.09 2.13
C GLN A 158 2.67 11.23 3.52
N ASP A 159 2.07 12.37 3.83
CA ASP A 159 1.35 12.55 5.10
C ASP A 159 0.12 11.62 5.19
N LYS A 160 -0.66 11.49 4.12
CA LYS A 160 -1.78 10.53 4.07
C LYS A 160 -1.30 9.08 4.16
N GLU A 161 -0.21 8.74 3.48
CA GLU A 161 0.39 7.40 3.56
C GLU A 161 0.92 7.09 4.96
N MET A 162 1.51 8.09 5.63
CA MET A 162 1.95 7.98 7.02
C MET A 162 0.77 7.72 7.96
N LYS A 163 -0.33 8.46 7.79
CA LYS A 163 -1.57 8.23 8.56
C LYS A 163 -2.14 6.83 8.33
N LEU A 164 -2.01 6.27 7.13
CA LEU A 164 -2.36 4.88 6.85
C LEU A 164 -1.45 3.88 7.57
N ILE A 165 -0.13 4.08 7.55
CA ILE A 165 0.83 3.25 8.31
C ILE A 165 0.43 3.22 9.80
N GLN A 166 0.18 4.39 10.38
CA GLN A 166 -0.26 4.53 11.76
C GLN A 166 -1.59 3.81 12.02
N ALA A 167 -2.55 3.96 11.12
CA ALA A 167 -3.86 3.31 11.22
C ALA A 167 -3.77 1.78 11.21
N TYR A 168 -3.00 1.20 10.27
CA TYR A 168 -2.80 -0.26 10.23
C TYR A 168 -2.03 -0.77 11.44
N ARG A 169 -1.05 -0.02 11.92
CA ARG A 169 -0.38 -0.34 13.20
C ARG A 169 -1.38 -0.31 14.36
N GLY A 170 -2.24 0.71 14.42
CA GLY A 170 -3.33 0.81 15.39
C GLY A 170 -4.36 -0.32 15.29
N LEU A 171 -4.60 -0.89 14.10
CA LEU A 171 -5.41 -2.10 13.95
C LEU A 171 -4.74 -3.34 14.54
N LEU A 172 -3.41 -3.44 14.46
CA LEU A 172 -2.68 -4.53 15.12
C LEU A 172 -2.73 -4.36 16.64
N ASP A 173 -2.60 -3.13 17.15
CA ASP A 173 -2.83 -2.84 18.57
C ASP A 173 -4.28 -3.22 18.99
N TYR A 174 -5.28 -2.92 18.15
CA TYR A 174 -6.68 -3.35 18.37
C TYR A 174 -6.83 -4.87 18.36
N TYR A 175 -6.16 -5.57 17.44
CA TYR A 175 -6.19 -7.02 17.36
C TYR A 175 -5.64 -7.65 18.64
N SER A 176 -4.50 -7.17 19.14
CA SER A 176 -3.93 -7.60 20.43
C SER A 176 -4.88 -7.35 21.60
N TRP A 177 -5.47 -6.15 21.66
CA TRP A 177 -6.50 -5.82 22.65
C TRP A 177 -7.74 -6.73 22.57
N SER A 178 -8.22 -7.01 21.36
CA SER A 178 -9.39 -7.85 21.13
C SER A 178 -9.15 -9.29 21.58
N ASN A 179 -7.93 -9.80 21.34
CA ASN A 179 -7.53 -11.10 21.82
C ASN A 179 -7.55 -11.17 23.36
N GLN A 180 -6.99 -10.16 24.04
CA GLN A 180 -7.02 -10.05 25.51
C GLN A 180 -8.46 -9.95 26.05
N LYS A 181 -9.31 -9.10 25.44
CA LYS A 181 -10.74 -8.98 25.75
C LYS A 181 -11.45 -10.33 25.66
N ASN A 182 -11.19 -11.10 24.60
CA ASN A 182 -11.80 -12.42 24.41
C ASN A 182 -11.33 -13.44 25.46
N ILE A 183 -10.08 -13.38 25.88
CA ILE A 183 -9.55 -14.23 26.95
C ILE A 183 -10.23 -13.88 28.29
N LEU A 184 -10.31 -12.58 28.63
CA LEU A 184 -11.00 -12.12 29.84
C LEU A 184 -12.47 -12.58 29.91
N LEU A 185 -13.20 -12.49 28.79
CA LEU A 185 -14.59 -12.93 28.71
C LEU A 185 -14.76 -14.45 28.87
N LYS A 186 -13.76 -15.25 28.45
CA LYS A 186 -13.83 -16.72 28.51
C LYS A 186 -13.50 -17.30 29.88
N TYR A 187 -12.49 -16.77 30.54
CA TYR A 187 -11.97 -17.33 31.80
C TYR A 187 -12.48 -16.59 33.05
N GLY A 188 -13.19 -15.48 32.88
CA GLY A 188 -13.69 -14.65 33.98
C GLY A 188 -12.57 -13.91 34.73
N LYS A 189 -12.94 -13.04 35.67
CA LYS A 189 -12.00 -12.30 36.52
C LYS A 189 -11.21 -13.21 37.48
N GLU A 190 -11.69 -14.42 37.74
CA GLU A 190 -11.10 -15.36 38.71
C GLU A 190 -9.77 -15.98 38.22
N GLY A 191 -9.46 -15.89 36.92
CA GLY A 191 -8.14 -16.24 36.36
C GLY A 191 -7.18 -15.06 36.16
N PHE A 192 -7.63 -13.83 36.46
CA PHE A 192 -6.92 -12.57 36.19
C PHE A 192 -6.91 -11.65 37.43
N GLU A 193 -6.42 -12.16 38.55
CA GLU A 193 -5.95 -11.29 39.65
C GLU A 193 -4.68 -10.50 39.26
N ASP A 194 -4.15 -10.72 38.06
CA ASP A 194 -2.92 -10.11 37.59
C ASP A 194 -3.18 -8.73 36.96
N LEU A 195 -2.87 -7.68 37.73
CA LEU A 195 -2.84 -6.27 37.31
C LEU A 195 -2.07 -6.06 36.00
N SER A 196 -1.16 -6.98 35.63
CA SER A 196 -0.33 -6.88 34.43
C SER A 196 -1.15 -6.90 33.13
N VAL A 197 -2.21 -7.70 33.06
CA VAL A 197 -2.96 -7.94 31.82
C VAL A 197 -3.96 -6.82 31.57
N GLU A 198 -4.63 -6.34 32.61
CA GLU A 198 -5.46 -5.14 32.50
C GLU A 198 -4.61 -3.94 32.04
N GLN A 199 -3.40 -3.77 32.60
CA GLN A 199 -2.47 -2.72 32.18
C GLN A 199 -2.02 -2.86 30.72
N GLU A 200 -1.69 -4.07 30.29
CA GLU A 200 -1.30 -4.34 28.90
C GLU A 200 -2.46 -4.03 27.94
N MET A 201 -3.66 -4.46 28.29
CA MET A 201 -4.88 -4.20 27.52
C MET A 201 -5.18 -2.71 27.42
N HIS A 202 -5.05 -1.96 28.53
CA HIS A 202 -5.14 -0.50 28.50
C HIS A 202 -4.03 0.15 27.65
N GLY A 203 -2.84 -0.44 27.60
CA GLY A 203 -1.74 -0.03 26.72
C GLY A 203 -2.11 -0.18 25.24
N CYS A 204 -2.59 -1.35 24.84
CA CYS A 204 -3.05 -1.62 23.47
C CYS A 204 -4.23 -0.74 23.08
N PHE A 205 -5.21 -0.56 23.98
CA PHE A 205 -6.33 0.36 23.77
C PHE A 205 -5.84 1.77 23.45
N ARG A 206 -4.94 2.34 24.26
CA ARG A 206 -4.47 3.72 24.06
C ARG A 206 -3.78 3.89 22.70
N LYS A 207 -2.90 2.95 22.34
CA LYS A 207 -2.19 2.97 21.04
C LYS A 207 -3.16 2.86 19.87
N ALA A 208 -4.09 1.91 19.92
CA ALA A 208 -5.11 1.71 18.90
C ALA A 208 -6.01 2.95 18.76
N ALA A 209 -6.57 3.43 19.88
CA ALA A 209 -7.51 4.55 19.90
C ALA A 209 -6.92 5.82 19.27
N VAL A 210 -5.68 6.18 19.62
CA VAL A 210 -5.00 7.37 19.06
C VAL A 210 -4.86 7.25 17.54
N ASN A 211 -4.34 6.13 17.05
CA ASN A 211 -4.10 5.94 15.62
C ASN A 211 -5.39 5.85 14.80
N LEU A 212 -6.39 5.12 15.30
CA LEU A 212 -7.68 4.96 14.64
C LEU A 212 -8.47 6.27 14.61
N LYS A 213 -8.46 7.04 15.70
CA LYS A 213 -9.11 8.37 15.78
C LYS A 213 -8.56 9.35 14.76
N GLU A 214 -7.28 9.26 14.43
CA GLU A 214 -6.64 10.17 13.48
C GLU A 214 -7.01 9.89 12.03
N ILE A 215 -7.01 8.62 11.60
CA ILE A 215 -7.33 8.28 10.20
C ILE A 215 -8.80 8.54 9.86
N ILE A 216 -9.73 8.30 10.78
CA ILE A 216 -11.17 8.47 10.54
C ILE A 216 -11.60 9.93 10.40
N LYS A 217 -10.75 10.89 10.78
CA LYS A 217 -10.99 12.34 10.55
C LYS A 217 -10.71 12.74 9.11
N ILE A 218 -9.91 11.96 8.38
CA ILE A 218 -9.55 12.24 6.99
C ILE A 218 -10.69 11.73 6.09
N PRO A 219 -11.15 12.51 5.09
CA PRO A 219 -12.17 12.02 4.16
C PRO A 219 -11.75 10.73 3.44
N GLY A 220 -12.58 9.69 3.56
CA GLY A 220 -12.34 8.39 2.94
C GLY A 220 -13.35 7.32 3.38
N VAL A 221 -13.20 6.10 2.83
CA VAL A 221 -13.96 4.92 3.24
C VAL A 221 -13.11 4.12 4.23
N TRP A 222 -13.50 4.17 5.50
CA TRP A 222 -12.71 3.68 6.65
C TRP A 222 -13.46 2.65 7.49
N ASP A 223 -14.33 1.85 6.85
CA ASP A 223 -15.20 0.85 7.49
C ASP A 223 -14.49 0.03 8.58
N LEU A 224 -13.31 -0.51 8.25
CA LEU A 224 -12.53 -1.33 9.17
C LEU A 224 -12.08 -0.54 10.41
N PHE A 225 -11.50 0.65 10.20
CA PHE A 225 -10.99 1.50 11.28
C PHE A 225 -12.10 2.05 12.16
N VAL A 226 -13.22 2.48 11.56
CA VAL A 226 -14.40 3.01 12.28
C VAL A 226 -14.99 1.94 13.19
N LYS A 227 -15.18 0.71 12.69
CA LYS A 227 -15.71 -0.39 13.50
C LYS A 227 -14.81 -0.73 14.68
N SER A 228 -13.50 -0.83 14.44
CA SER A 228 -12.53 -1.10 15.51
C SER A 228 -12.52 0.01 16.57
N TYR A 229 -12.57 1.28 16.15
CA TYR A 229 -12.60 2.40 17.09
C TYR A 229 -13.88 2.46 17.91
N VAL A 230 -15.04 2.24 17.28
CA VAL A 230 -16.34 2.19 17.97
C VAL A 230 -16.40 1.04 18.98
N ASP A 231 -15.88 -0.15 18.66
CA ASP A 231 -15.82 -1.27 19.60
C ASP A 231 -14.94 -0.96 20.83
N LEU A 232 -13.83 -0.24 20.64
CA LEU A 232 -13.01 0.25 21.75
C LEU A 232 -13.81 1.22 22.63
N LEU A 233 -14.49 2.20 22.04
CA LEU A 233 -15.29 3.18 22.78
C LEU A 233 -16.48 2.54 23.52
N GLU A 234 -17.22 1.65 22.86
CA GLU A 234 -18.34 0.92 23.48
C GLU A 234 -17.88 0.06 24.66
N PHE A 235 -16.69 -0.56 24.57
CA PHE A 235 -16.16 -1.38 25.66
C PHE A 235 -15.81 -0.56 26.90
N TYR A 236 -15.27 0.65 26.73
CA TYR A 236 -14.91 1.55 27.84
C TYR A 236 -16.05 2.47 28.27
N GLY A 237 -17.24 2.35 27.69
CA GLY A 237 -18.44 3.08 28.08
C GLY A 237 -18.61 4.46 27.44
N ASP A 238 -17.75 4.85 26.51
CA ASP A 238 -17.81 6.13 25.77
C ASP A 238 -18.83 6.07 24.61
N HIS A 239 -20.08 5.72 24.94
CA HIS A 239 -21.17 5.58 23.96
C HIS A 239 -21.51 6.88 23.23
N GLN A 240 -21.27 8.03 23.87
CA GLN A 240 -21.52 9.34 23.25
C GLN A 240 -20.52 9.61 22.11
N GLU A 241 -19.22 9.40 22.35
CA GLU A 241 -18.20 9.55 21.30
C GLU A 241 -18.42 8.51 20.18
N ALA A 242 -18.75 7.26 20.52
CA ALA A 242 -19.07 6.24 19.53
C ALA A 242 -20.22 6.67 18.61
N ARG A 243 -21.27 7.27 19.18
CA ARG A 243 -22.40 7.80 18.42
C ARG A 243 -22.00 8.97 17.52
N GLU A 244 -21.18 9.89 18.03
CA GLU A 244 -20.69 11.04 17.26
C GLU A 244 -19.86 10.57 16.06
N VAL A 245 -18.91 9.67 16.29
CA VAL A 245 -18.08 9.07 15.23
C VAL A 245 -18.95 8.43 14.14
N LEU A 246 -19.95 7.62 14.51
CA LEU A 246 -20.85 6.98 13.55
C LEU A 246 -21.76 7.97 12.82
N THR A 247 -22.18 9.04 13.50
CA THR A 247 -23.02 10.08 12.92
C THR A 247 -22.23 10.89 11.90
N ASP A 248 -21.02 11.33 12.25
CA ASP A 248 -20.13 12.04 11.35
C ASP A 248 -19.75 11.16 10.16
N TYR A 249 -19.42 9.89 10.39
CA TYR A 249 -19.06 8.98 9.31
C TYR A 249 -20.21 8.73 8.32
N ALA A 250 -21.46 8.77 8.79
CA ALA A 250 -22.64 8.58 7.95
C ALA A 250 -23.12 9.86 7.24
N TYR A 251 -22.92 11.04 7.82
CA TYR A 251 -23.57 12.27 7.35
C TYR A 251 -22.63 13.41 6.96
N ASN A 252 -21.33 13.29 7.21
CA ASN A 252 -20.37 14.32 6.82
C ASN A 252 -20.25 14.39 5.29
N SER A 253 -20.70 15.50 4.71
CA SER A 253 -20.70 15.73 3.27
C SER A 253 -19.31 15.81 2.63
N LYS A 254 -18.25 15.94 3.43
CA LYS A 254 -16.87 15.88 2.93
C LYS A 254 -16.44 14.45 2.61
N PHE A 255 -17.11 13.44 3.15
CA PHE A 255 -16.73 12.04 3.00
C PHE A 255 -17.43 11.45 1.77
N PRO A 256 -16.80 10.47 1.09
CA PRO A 256 -17.47 9.76 0.00
C PRO A 256 -18.71 9.03 0.53
N ALA A 257 -19.74 8.94 -0.31
CA ALA A 257 -20.95 8.21 0.04
C ALA A 257 -20.64 6.74 0.35
N ASN A 258 -21.06 6.27 1.52
CA ASN A 258 -20.83 4.91 1.98
C ASN A 258 -22.10 4.34 2.63
N PRO A 259 -22.80 3.38 1.98
CA PRO A 259 -23.97 2.73 2.58
C PRO A 259 -23.68 2.05 3.92
N ASN A 260 -22.48 1.50 4.09
CA ASN A 260 -22.08 0.78 5.31
C ASN A 260 -22.06 1.72 6.53
N ALA A 261 -21.67 2.99 6.36
CA ALA A 261 -21.65 3.97 7.44
C ALA A 261 -23.04 4.14 8.10
N HIS A 262 -24.10 4.20 7.29
CA HIS A 262 -25.47 4.27 7.79
C HIS A 262 -25.94 2.95 8.42
N VAL A 263 -25.46 1.79 7.92
CA VAL A 263 -25.74 0.48 8.53
C VAL A 263 -25.14 0.42 9.93
N TYR A 264 -23.90 0.87 10.12
CA TYR A 264 -23.25 0.89 11.42
C TYR A 264 -23.98 1.80 12.41
N LEU A 265 -24.35 3.01 11.98
CA LEU A 265 -25.14 3.92 12.79
C LEU A 265 -26.51 3.31 13.17
N TYR A 266 -27.21 2.69 12.21
CA TYR A 266 -28.48 2.01 12.49
C TYR A 266 -28.32 0.90 13.54
N GLN A 267 -27.31 0.04 13.38
CA GLN A 267 -27.03 -1.05 14.32
C GLN A 267 -26.74 -0.51 15.73
N PHE A 268 -25.92 0.53 15.83
CA PHE A 268 -25.63 1.20 17.09
C PHE A 268 -26.89 1.76 17.76
N LEU A 269 -27.69 2.53 17.02
CA LEU A 269 -28.95 3.12 17.51
C LEU A 269 -29.94 2.04 17.96
N LYS A 270 -30.02 0.92 17.24
CA LYS A 270 -30.90 -0.20 17.58
C LYS A 270 -30.49 -0.85 18.90
N ARG A 271 -29.18 -1.11 19.11
CA ARG A 271 -28.67 -1.71 20.36
C ARG A 271 -28.88 -0.81 21.57
N HIS A 272 -28.84 0.51 21.39
CA HIS A 272 -29.01 1.50 22.46
C HIS A 272 -30.46 2.00 22.63
N GLY A 273 -31.44 1.30 22.06
CA GLY A 273 -32.87 1.61 22.28
C GLY A 273 -33.32 2.97 21.72
N ALA A 274 -32.69 3.46 20.66
CA ALA A 274 -33.06 4.75 20.07
C ALA A 274 -34.51 4.77 19.56
N PRO A 275 -35.17 5.94 19.51
CA PRO A 275 -36.55 6.05 19.03
C PRO A 275 -36.73 5.53 17.60
N LYS A 276 -37.89 4.91 17.32
CA LYS A 276 -38.24 4.39 15.98
C LYS A 276 -38.04 5.40 14.86
N LYS A 277 -38.32 6.69 15.12
CA LYS A 277 -38.13 7.79 14.15
C LYS A 277 -36.68 7.89 13.68
N SER A 278 -35.70 7.78 14.59
CA SER A 278 -34.28 7.84 14.28
C SER A 278 -33.83 6.62 13.47
N LEU A 279 -34.34 5.43 13.82
CA LEU A 279 -34.07 4.19 13.09
C LEU A 279 -34.60 4.24 11.66
N ILE A 280 -35.83 4.72 11.46
CA ILE A 280 -36.44 4.89 10.13
C ILE A 280 -35.64 5.89 9.29
N SER A 281 -35.15 6.98 9.90
CA SER A 281 -34.32 7.97 9.20
C SER A 281 -33.04 7.34 8.64
N ALA A 282 -32.32 6.56 9.46
CA ALA A 282 -31.12 5.85 9.01
C ALA A 282 -31.43 4.85 7.86
N LEU A 283 -32.51 4.08 7.99
CA LEU A 283 -32.94 3.13 6.95
C LEU A 283 -33.30 3.79 5.62
N LYS A 284 -33.97 4.96 5.66
CA LYS A 284 -34.32 5.71 4.45
C LYS A 284 -33.07 6.14 3.67
N ASN A 285 -32.02 6.58 4.36
CA ASN A 285 -30.76 6.96 3.73
C ASN A 285 -30.05 5.75 3.12
N ILE A 286 -30.06 4.61 3.81
CA ILE A 286 -29.54 3.34 3.26
C ILE A 286 -30.25 3.00 1.95
N MET A 287 -31.59 2.98 1.93
CA MET A 287 -32.36 2.68 0.72
C MET A 287 -32.02 3.65 -0.41
N LYS A 288 -31.97 4.96 -0.14
CA LYS A 288 -31.64 5.97 -1.15
C LYS A 288 -30.28 5.72 -1.81
N LEU A 289 -29.27 5.37 -1.02
CA LEU A 289 -27.93 5.10 -1.52
C LEU A 289 -27.85 3.80 -2.33
N PHE A 290 -28.54 2.74 -1.89
CA PHE A 290 -28.63 1.49 -2.67
C PHE A 290 -29.31 1.71 -4.02
N TYR A 291 -30.41 2.47 -4.06
CA TYR A 291 -31.07 2.81 -5.33
C TYR A 291 -30.16 3.61 -6.25
N SER A 292 -29.40 4.59 -5.73
CA SER A 292 -28.46 5.35 -6.56
C SER A 292 -27.32 4.49 -7.13
N LEU A 293 -26.86 3.47 -6.40
CA LEU A 293 -25.79 2.57 -6.85
C LEU A 293 -26.29 1.56 -7.89
N LEU A 294 -27.56 1.13 -7.79
CA LEU A 294 -28.18 0.20 -8.73
C LEU A 294 -28.67 0.85 -10.03
N CYS A 295 -28.88 2.17 -10.03
CA CYS A 295 -29.34 2.92 -11.21
C CYS A 295 -28.20 3.61 -11.99
N THR A 296 -26.94 3.34 -11.63
CA THR A 296 -25.75 3.87 -12.32
C THR A 296 -25.10 2.91 -13.33
N ASP A 297 -25.78 1.81 -13.68
CA ASP A 297 -25.41 0.94 -14.81
C ASP A 297 -26.17 1.30 -16.10
#